data_AF-A0A8H7K2C5-F1
#
_entry.id   AF-A0A8H7K2C5-F1
#
_cell.length_a   1.000
_cell.length_b   1.000
_cell.length_c   1.000
_cell.angle_alpha   90.00
_cell.angle_beta   90.00
_cell.angle_gamma   90.00
#
_symmetry.space_group_name_H-M   'P 1'
#
loop_
_entity.id
_entity.type
_entity.pdbx_description
1 polymer ?
#
loop_
_entity_poly.entity_id
_entity_poly.type
_entity_poly.pdbx_seq_one_letter_code
_entity_poly.pdbx_strand_id
1 'polypeptide(L)'
;MTVYSFHFQVGASRSLGTVATLATACCLSVYCLYVRPALRHENKTAATILAKTRRRSLVAGRQELGLEPYPQDVFPGGREVETPYGTIQVFEWGPESGEKVVLVHGIGTPCIALGDMAKQFVAKGCRVLLFGELPWMNLSKQHFSNIFSG
;
A
#
# COMPACT_ATOMS: atom_id res chain seq x y z
N MET A 1 78.66 -13.80 20.05
CA MET A 1 78.74 -12.73 21.07
C MET A 1 77.56 -11.79 20.87
N THR A 2 76.80 -11.55 21.94
CA THR A 2 75.95 -10.35 22.20
C THR A 2 74.72 -10.13 21.31
N VAL A 3 73.50 -10.55 21.72
CA VAL A 3 72.45 -9.81 22.47
C VAL A 3 72.19 -8.39 21.94
N TYR A 4 70.94 -8.04 21.57
CA TYR A 4 70.17 -6.89 22.11
C TYR A 4 68.80 -6.71 21.43
N SER A 5 67.78 -6.70 22.28
CA SER A 5 66.36 -6.43 22.11
C SER A 5 66.00 -5.22 21.25
N PHE A 6 64.87 -5.30 20.53
CA PHE A 6 64.00 -4.13 20.38
C PHE A 6 62.52 -4.51 20.48
N HIS A 7 62.02 -4.26 21.69
CA HIS A 7 60.64 -4.06 22.13
C HIS A 7 59.50 -4.26 21.11
N PHE A 8 58.71 -5.29 21.39
CA PHE A 8 57.31 -5.44 21.03
C PHE A 8 56.49 -4.21 21.46
N GLN A 9 56.24 -3.28 20.53
CA GLN A 9 55.34 -2.14 20.72
C GLN A 9 54.07 -2.29 19.86
N VAL A 10 53.51 -3.50 19.77
CA VAL A 10 52.31 -3.85 18.96
C VAL A 10 51.01 -3.70 19.79
N GLY A 11 50.98 -2.79 20.77
CA GLY A 11 49.87 -2.66 21.73
C GLY A 11 48.86 -1.54 21.46
N ALA A 12 49.26 -0.44 20.82
CA ALA A 12 48.48 0.82 20.90
C ALA A 12 47.60 1.14 19.67
N SER A 13 47.94 0.64 18.47
CA SER A 13 47.30 1.06 17.21
C SER A 13 45.93 0.38 16.93
N ARG A 14 45.68 -0.80 17.50
CA ARG A 14 44.44 -1.57 17.28
C ARG A 14 43.20 -0.98 17.97
N SER A 15 43.41 -0.24 19.06
CA SER A 15 42.33 0.35 19.88
C SER A 15 41.64 1.52 19.16
N LEU A 16 42.43 2.44 18.60
CA LEU A 16 41.92 3.69 18.01
C LEU A 16 41.05 3.44 16.77
N GLY A 17 41.43 2.49 15.92
CA GLY A 17 40.64 2.09 14.76
C GLY A 17 39.30 1.45 15.14
N THR A 18 39.28 0.68 16.23
CA THR A 18 38.06 0.02 16.73
C THR A 18 37.08 1.02 17.36
N VAL A 19 37.59 2.03 18.05
CA VAL A 19 36.75 3.12 18.60
C VAL A 19 36.15 3.97 17.48
N ALA A 20 36.90 4.26 16.42
CA ALA A 20 36.41 5.03 15.28
C ALA A 20 35.32 4.29 14.47
N THR A 21 35.44 2.98 14.29
CA THR A 21 34.42 2.17 13.62
C THR A 21 33.14 2.04 14.46
N LEU A 22 33.27 1.88 15.77
CA LEU A 22 32.12 1.87 16.67
C LEU A 22 31.39 3.22 16.71
N ALA A 23 32.13 4.32 16.76
CA ALA A 23 31.54 5.66 16.75
C ALA A 23 30.76 5.94 15.45
N THR A 24 31.32 5.59 14.30
CA THR A 24 30.62 5.77 13.00
C THR A 24 29.40 4.86 12.85
N ALA A 25 29.48 3.60 13.32
CA ALA A 25 28.35 2.69 13.33
C ALA A 25 27.21 3.19 14.24
N CYS A 26 27.53 3.70 15.44
CA CYS A 26 26.56 4.33 16.35
C CYS A 26 25.93 5.58 15.75
N CYS A 27 26.71 6.47 15.13
CA CYS A 27 26.19 7.67 14.49
C CYS A 27 25.24 7.32 13.32
N LEU A 28 25.59 6.34 12.49
CA LEU A 28 24.74 5.88 11.39
C LEU A 28 23.48 5.19 11.90
N SER A 29 23.56 4.39 12.97
CA SER A 29 22.39 3.73 13.54
C SER A 29 21.39 4.74 14.10
N VAL A 30 21.86 5.72 14.86
CA VAL A 30 21.02 6.81 15.39
C VAL A 30 20.41 7.62 14.25
N TYR A 31 21.20 8.00 13.24
CA TYR A 31 20.70 8.73 12.08
C TYR A 31 19.62 7.93 11.31
N CYS A 32 19.84 6.63 11.10
CA CYS A 32 18.91 5.78 10.36
C CYS A 32 17.62 5.47 11.12
N LEU A 33 17.70 5.33 12.45
CA LEU A 33 16.54 4.98 13.28
C LEU A 33 15.72 6.20 13.70
N TYR A 34 16.31 7.39 13.84
CA TYR A 34 15.59 8.57 14.35
C TYR A 34 15.35 9.65 13.29
N VAL A 35 16.33 9.93 12.43
CA VAL A 35 16.25 11.06 11.48
C VAL A 35 15.60 10.65 10.16
N ARG A 36 15.96 9.48 9.61
CA ARG A 36 15.39 9.00 8.34
C ARG A 36 13.87 8.75 8.36
N PRO A 37 13.24 8.22 9.42
CA PRO A 37 11.80 7.97 9.41
C PRO A 37 10.98 9.26 9.37
N ALA A 38 11.43 10.31 10.09
CA ALA A 38 10.76 11.61 10.13
C ALA A 38 10.73 12.28 8.74
N LEU A 39 11.85 12.26 8.01
CA LEU A 39 11.92 12.82 6.66
C LEU A 39 11.17 11.98 5.61
N ARG A 40 11.07 10.65 5.82
CA ARG A 40 10.29 9.75 4.95
C ARG A 40 8.79 9.89 5.13
N HIS A 41 8.31 10.39 6.27
CA HIS A 41 6.88 10.55 6.51
C HIS A 41 6.29 11.68 5.65
N GLU A 42 6.99 12.81 5.53
CA GLU A 42 6.48 13.99 4.82
C GLU A 42 6.45 13.83 3.29
N ASN A 43 7.45 13.16 2.69
CA ASN A 43 7.46 12.95 1.24
C ASN A 43 6.38 11.98 0.76
N LYS A 44 5.94 11.04 1.62
CA LYS A 44 4.88 10.09 1.25
C LYS A 44 3.55 10.79 1.04
N THR A 45 3.21 11.83 1.81
CA THR A 45 1.92 12.51 1.67
C THR A 45 1.84 13.29 0.35
N ALA A 46 2.84 14.10 0.02
CA ALA A 46 2.87 14.88 -1.22
C ALA A 46 2.88 13.99 -2.48
N ALA A 47 3.72 12.95 -2.50
CA ALA A 47 3.78 12.00 -3.61
C ALA A 47 2.46 11.22 -3.77
N THR A 48 1.82 10.85 -2.65
CA THR A 48 0.51 10.16 -2.68
C THR A 48 -0.58 11.08 -3.21
N ILE A 49 -0.61 12.36 -2.82
CA ILE A 49 -1.58 13.36 -3.29
C ILE A 49 -1.43 13.58 -4.79
N LEU A 50 -0.22 13.85 -5.29
CA LEU A 50 0.01 14.06 -6.73
C LEU A 50 -0.36 12.82 -7.55
N ALA A 51 0.04 11.63 -7.07
CA ALA A 51 -0.34 10.38 -7.70
C ALA A 51 -1.87 10.19 -7.70
N LYS A 52 -2.57 10.58 -6.62
CA LYS A 52 -4.03 10.47 -6.49
C LYS A 52 -4.76 11.39 -7.46
N THR A 53 -4.32 12.65 -7.61
CA THR A 53 -4.94 13.63 -8.52
C THR A 53 -4.79 13.23 -9.98
N ARG A 54 -3.57 12.87 -10.42
CA ARG A 54 -3.33 12.37 -11.78
C ARG A 54 -4.19 11.15 -12.08
N ARG A 55 -4.28 10.25 -11.11
CA ARG A 55 -5.11 9.05 -11.17
C ARG A 55 -6.58 9.42 -11.42
N ARG A 56 -7.22 10.21 -10.54
CA ARG A 56 -8.64 10.61 -10.71
C ARG A 56 -8.95 11.19 -12.09
N SER A 57 -8.05 11.98 -12.65
CA SER A 57 -8.17 12.50 -14.02
C SER A 57 -8.19 11.40 -15.09
N LEU A 58 -7.36 10.35 -14.97
CA LEU A 58 -7.34 9.22 -15.90
C LEU A 58 -8.60 8.35 -15.82
N VAL A 59 -9.14 8.13 -14.62
CA VAL A 59 -10.39 7.37 -14.44
C VAL A 59 -11.59 8.16 -14.94
N ALA A 60 -11.65 9.47 -14.66
CA ALA A 60 -12.69 10.33 -15.21
C ALA A 60 -12.71 10.27 -16.76
N GLY A 61 -11.53 10.36 -17.41
CA GLY A 61 -11.44 10.25 -18.86
C GLY A 61 -11.82 8.87 -19.41
N ARG A 62 -11.55 7.76 -18.69
CA ARG A 62 -11.95 6.40 -19.15
C ARG A 62 -13.43 6.08 -18.90
N GLN A 63 -14.03 6.63 -17.84
CA GLN A 63 -15.47 6.54 -17.60
C GLN A 63 -16.26 7.27 -18.68
N GLU A 64 -15.81 8.47 -19.06
CA GLU A 64 -16.42 9.25 -20.15
C GLU A 64 -16.38 8.51 -21.50
N LEU A 65 -15.35 7.67 -21.70
CA LEU A 65 -15.20 6.83 -22.90
C LEU A 65 -15.91 5.45 -22.78
N GLY A 66 -16.50 5.10 -21.63
CA GLY A 66 -17.14 3.79 -21.42
C GLY A 66 -16.18 2.59 -21.48
N LEU A 67 -14.88 2.82 -21.27
CA LEU A 67 -13.81 1.80 -21.46
C LEU A 67 -13.45 1.03 -20.17
N GLU A 68 -14.23 1.21 -19.09
CA GLU A 68 -14.06 0.46 -17.84
C GLU A 68 -14.88 -0.84 -17.90
N PRO A 69 -14.25 -2.03 -17.83
CA PRO A 69 -14.97 -3.31 -17.81
C PRO A 69 -15.90 -3.48 -16.61
N TYR A 70 -15.64 -2.74 -15.53
CA TYR A 70 -16.40 -2.80 -14.28
C TYR A 70 -16.86 -1.39 -13.90
N PRO A 71 -18.08 -1.00 -14.29
CA PRO A 71 -18.61 0.32 -13.98
C PRO A 71 -18.70 0.52 -12.46
N GLN A 72 -18.39 1.73 -11.99
CA GLN A 72 -18.34 2.03 -10.55
C GLN A 72 -19.72 2.32 -9.94
N ASP A 73 -20.74 2.45 -10.78
CA ASP A 73 -22.14 2.75 -10.46
C ASP A 73 -23.01 1.48 -10.35
N VAL A 74 -22.42 0.29 -10.44
CA VAL A 74 -23.14 -1.00 -10.39
C VAL A 74 -23.83 -1.23 -9.05
N PHE A 75 -23.30 -0.68 -7.95
CA PHE A 75 -23.85 -0.86 -6.61
C PHE A 75 -24.13 0.47 -5.90
N PRO A 76 -25.23 0.56 -5.14
CA PRO A 76 -25.56 1.75 -4.38
C PRO A 76 -24.59 1.97 -3.21
N GLY A 77 -24.46 3.23 -2.78
CA GLY A 77 -23.66 3.57 -1.59
C GLY A 77 -22.15 3.39 -1.77
N GLY A 78 -21.66 3.47 -3.02
CA GLY A 78 -20.24 3.47 -3.33
C GLY A 78 -19.52 4.67 -2.71
N ARG A 79 -18.50 4.43 -1.90
CA ARG A 79 -17.59 5.45 -1.39
C ARG A 79 -16.14 4.99 -1.37
N GLU A 80 -15.25 5.96 -1.45
CA GLU A 80 -13.81 5.76 -1.39
C GLU A 80 -13.35 5.98 0.08
N VAL A 81 -12.71 4.99 0.71
CA VAL A 81 -12.22 5.07 2.10
C VAL A 81 -10.70 5.09 2.10
N GLU A 82 -10.12 6.09 2.77
CA GLU A 82 -8.67 6.19 2.96
C GLU A 82 -8.19 5.27 4.07
N THR A 83 -7.13 4.52 3.79
CA THR A 83 -6.44 3.66 4.76
C THR A 83 -4.94 3.96 4.73
N PRO A 84 -4.18 3.61 5.77
CA PRO A 84 -2.72 3.79 5.77
C PRO A 84 -1.99 3.09 4.62
N TYR A 85 -2.63 2.08 4.03
CA TYR A 85 -2.07 1.26 2.94
C TYR A 85 -2.51 1.72 1.55
N GLY A 86 -3.32 2.78 1.47
CA GLY A 86 -3.88 3.28 0.24
C GLY A 86 -5.38 3.46 0.36
N THR A 87 -6.04 3.50 -0.77
CA THR A 87 -7.46 3.79 -0.81
C THR A 87 -8.22 2.52 -1.16
N ILE A 88 -9.45 2.38 -0.69
CA ILE A 88 -10.31 1.23 -1.00
C ILE A 88 -11.68 1.74 -1.47
N GLN A 89 -12.26 1.08 -2.46
CA GLN A 89 -13.66 1.30 -2.85
C GLN A 89 -14.51 0.39 -1.98
N VAL A 90 -15.55 0.94 -1.36
CA VAL A 90 -16.55 0.14 -0.64
C VAL A 90 -17.94 0.54 -1.08
N PHE A 91 -18.84 -0.43 -1.12
CA PHE A 91 -20.25 -0.22 -1.40
C PHE A 91 -21.05 -0.64 -0.18
N GLU A 92 -21.85 0.26 0.37
CA GLU A 92 -22.63 -0.02 1.58
C GLU A 92 -24.11 0.30 1.38
N TRP A 93 -24.98 -0.68 1.63
CA TRP A 93 -26.43 -0.50 1.54
C TRP A 93 -27.22 -1.53 2.34
N GLY A 94 -28.53 -1.30 2.46
CA GLY A 94 -29.45 -2.09 3.27
C GLY A 94 -29.92 -1.36 4.55
N PRO A 95 -30.76 -1.98 5.38
CA PRO A 95 -31.31 -1.35 6.58
C PRO A 95 -30.23 -1.07 7.63
N GLU A 96 -30.21 0.13 8.21
CA GLU A 96 -29.18 0.57 9.18
C GLU A 96 -29.18 -0.25 10.48
N SER A 97 -30.35 -0.74 10.89
CA SER A 97 -30.53 -1.63 12.06
C SER A 97 -30.32 -3.10 11.73
N GLY A 98 -29.98 -3.43 10.48
CA GLY A 98 -29.77 -4.79 10.02
C GLY A 98 -28.48 -5.42 10.52
N GLU A 99 -28.42 -6.75 10.51
CA GLU A 99 -27.19 -7.47 10.82
C GLU A 99 -26.09 -7.10 9.80
N LYS A 100 -24.90 -6.77 10.30
CA LYS A 100 -23.80 -6.27 9.45
C LYS A 100 -23.06 -7.42 8.81
N VAL A 101 -23.08 -7.48 7.48
CA VAL A 101 -22.40 -8.51 6.69
C VAL A 101 -21.35 -7.85 5.81
N VAL A 102 -20.11 -8.35 5.88
CA VAL A 102 -18.99 -7.86 5.10
C VAL A 102 -18.61 -8.89 4.04
N LEU A 103 -18.61 -8.47 2.78
CA LEU A 103 -18.26 -9.31 1.64
C LEU A 103 -16.89 -8.89 1.08
N VAL A 104 -15.95 -9.83 1.13
CA VAL A 104 -14.58 -9.66 0.64
C VAL A 104 -14.37 -10.57 -0.56
N HIS A 105 -13.98 -10.01 -1.70
CA HIS A 105 -13.66 -10.78 -2.89
C HIS A 105 -12.22 -11.31 -2.83
N GLY A 106 -11.97 -12.44 -3.50
CA GLY A 106 -10.63 -12.98 -3.69
C GLY A 106 -9.84 -12.24 -4.76
N ILE A 107 -8.53 -12.50 -4.82
CA ILE A 107 -7.67 -12.01 -5.91
C ILE A 107 -8.20 -12.57 -7.24
N GLY A 108 -8.42 -11.69 -8.21
CA GLY A 108 -8.88 -12.09 -9.55
C GLY A 108 -10.40 -12.22 -9.69
N THR A 109 -11.16 -12.24 -8.60
CA THR A 109 -12.64 -12.22 -8.66
C THR A 109 -13.13 -10.78 -8.50
N PRO A 110 -13.74 -10.15 -9.52
CA PRO A 110 -14.27 -8.80 -9.37
C PRO A 110 -15.43 -8.79 -8.37
N CYS A 111 -15.56 -7.72 -7.60
CA CYS A 111 -16.63 -7.54 -6.60
C CYS A 111 -18.05 -7.72 -7.18
N ILE A 112 -18.22 -7.51 -8.48
CA ILE A 112 -19.49 -7.74 -9.19
C ILE A 112 -20.00 -9.17 -9.07
N ALA A 113 -19.10 -10.17 -8.97
CA ALA A 113 -19.46 -11.57 -8.82
C ALA A 113 -20.16 -11.87 -7.48
N LEU A 114 -19.92 -11.04 -6.46
CA LEU A 114 -20.58 -11.13 -5.16
C LEU A 114 -21.86 -10.29 -5.09
N GLY A 115 -22.21 -9.57 -6.16
CA GLY A 115 -23.33 -8.63 -6.19
C GLY A 115 -24.68 -9.28 -5.91
N ASP A 116 -24.95 -10.44 -6.50
CA ASP A 116 -26.24 -11.12 -6.29
C ASP A 116 -26.35 -11.71 -4.88
N MET A 117 -25.24 -12.18 -4.32
CA MET A 117 -25.18 -12.59 -2.91
C MET A 117 -25.45 -11.40 -1.99
N ALA A 118 -24.85 -10.23 -2.27
CA ALA A 118 -25.07 -9.01 -1.51
C ALA A 118 -26.55 -8.58 -1.52
N LYS A 119 -27.21 -8.64 -2.69
CA LYS A 119 -28.65 -8.35 -2.81
C LYS A 119 -29.50 -9.29 -1.96
N GLN A 120 -29.17 -10.59 -1.93
CA GLN A 120 -29.90 -11.56 -1.09
C GLN A 120 -29.75 -11.28 0.41
N PHE A 121 -28.56 -10.87 0.87
CA PHE A 121 -28.38 -10.47 2.25
C PHE A 121 -29.19 -9.22 2.61
N VAL A 122 -29.22 -8.22 1.73
CA VAL A 122 -30.06 -7.04 1.93
C VAL A 122 -31.55 -7.39 1.95
N ALA A 123 -32.00 -8.30 1.09
CA ALA A 123 -33.38 -8.78 1.10
C ALA A 123 -33.75 -9.51 2.41
N LYS A 124 -32.77 -10.10 3.10
CA LYS A 124 -32.95 -10.71 4.43
C LYS A 124 -32.87 -9.70 5.59
N GLY A 125 -32.71 -8.42 5.29
CA GLY A 125 -32.61 -7.36 6.29
C GLY A 125 -31.20 -7.16 6.84
N CYS A 126 -30.16 -7.62 6.15
CA CYS A 126 -28.77 -7.35 6.53
C CYS A 126 -28.28 -6.01 5.97
N ARG A 127 -27.43 -5.32 6.73
CA ARG A 127 -26.63 -4.20 6.24
C ARG A 127 -25.37 -4.76 5.60
N VAL A 128 -25.21 -4.58 4.29
CA VAL A 128 -24.08 -5.17 3.55
C VAL A 128 -23.02 -4.12 3.28
N LEU A 129 -21.76 -4.49 3.52
CA LEU A 129 -20.58 -3.77 3.08
C LEU A 129 -19.79 -4.66 2.11
N LEU A 130 -19.72 -4.27 0.85
CA LEU A 130 -18.99 -4.98 -0.20
C LEU A 130 -17.69 -4.23 -0.51
N PHE A 131 -16.56 -4.94 -0.44
CA PHE A 131 -15.29 -4.40 -0.91
C PHE A 131 -15.23 -4.45 -2.43
N GLY A 132 -14.92 -3.32 -3.04
CA GLY A 132 -14.67 -3.19 -4.47
C GLY A 132 -13.18 -3.17 -4.79
N GLU A 133 -12.81 -3.70 -5.95
CA GLU A 133 -11.50 -3.40 -6.51
C GLU A 133 -11.47 -1.93 -6.95
N LEU A 134 -10.39 -1.23 -6.61
CA LEU A 134 -10.17 0.11 -7.16
C LEU A 134 -9.94 0.00 -8.67
N PRO A 135 -10.37 1.01 -9.45
CA PRO A 135 -10.20 1.01 -10.90
C PRO A 135 -8.74 0.87 -11.34
N TRP A 136 -7.76 1.31 -10.53
CA TRP A 136 -6.32 1.11 -10.83
C TRP A 136 -5.88 -0.36 -10.82
N MET A 137 -6.51 -1.21 -10.01
CA MET A 137 -6.21 -2.65 -10.00
C MET A 137 -6.79 -3.34 -11.23
N ASN A 138 -7.88 -2.83 -11.80
CA ASN A 138 -8.37 -3.30 -13.10
C ASN A 138 -7.39 -2.91 -14.22
N LEU A 139 -6.79 -1.72 -14.15
CA LEU A 139 -5.79 -1.28 -15.14
C LEU A 139 -4.54 -2.17 -15.16
N SER A 140 -4.03 -2.58 -13.99
CA SER A 140 -2.89 -3.50 -13.93
C SER A 140 -3.26 -4.91 -14.41
N LYS A 141 -4.46 -5.40 -14.09
CA LYS A 141 -4.94 -6.70 -14.59
C LYS A 141 -5.14 -6.71 -16.10
N GLN A 142 -5.68 -5.64 -16.69
CA GLN A 142 -5.79 -5.50 -18.15
C GLN A 142 -4.44 -5.42 -18.83
N HIS A 143 -3.50 -4.65 -18.26
CA HIS A 143 -2.15 -4.58 -18.81
C HIS A 143 -1.45 -5.93 -18.74
N PHE A 144 -1.63 -6.67 -17.63
CA PHE A 144 -1.11 -8.02 -17.46
C PHE A 144 -1.76 -9.00 -18.45
N SER A 145 -3.10 -9.01 -18.60
CA SER A 145 -3.76 -9.88 -19.57
C SER A 145 -3.30 -9.62 -21.01
N ASN A 146 -3.06 -8.36 -21.36
CA ASN A 146 -2.58 -7.99 -22.69
C ASN A 146 -1.14 -8.44 -22.96
N ILE A 147 -0.31 -8.62 -21.92
CA ILE A 147 1.07 -9.15 -22.05
C ILE A 147 1.06 -10.65 -22.33
N PHE A 148 0.11 -11.41 -21.77
CA PHE A 148 0.02 -12.86 -21.96
C PHE A 148 -0.86 -13.30 -23.14
N SER A 149 -1.48 -12.36 -23.85
CA SER A 149 -2.35 -12.64 -25.02
C SER A 149 -1.66 -12.32 -26.36
N GLY A 150 -0.35 -12.03 -26.36
CA GLY A 150 0.46 -11.73 -27.54
C GLY A 150 1.40 -12.86 -27.92
#